data_AF-A0AA40I7L5-F1
#
_entry.id   AF-A0AA40I7L5-F1
#
_cell.length_a   1.000
_cell.length_b   1.000
_cell.length_c   1.000
_cell.angle_alpha   90.00
_cell.angle_beta   90.00
_cell.angle_gamma   90.00
#
_symmetry.space_group_name_H-M   'P 1'
#
loop_
_entity.id
_entity.type
_entity.pdbx_description
1 polymer ?
#
loop_
_entity_poly.entity_id
_entity_poly.type
_entity_poly.pdbx_seq_one_letter_code
_entity_poly.pdbx_strand_id
1 'polypeptide(L)'
;MAAISKASGRFGLLQGTSAETSGGLLICLPREQAARFCSEIKSSKYGEGHQAWIVGIVEKGNRTARIIDKPGLLRSFLVGPPLQPSLQTIPVPLLNPALEME
;
A
#
# COMPACT_ATOMS: atom_id res chain seq x y z
N MET A 1 9.93 11.43 4.67
CA MET A 1 10.96 11.49 3.62
C MET A 1 10.89 12.74 2.73
N ALA A 2 9.74 13.08 2.11
CA ALA A 2 9.64 14.23 1.20
C ALA A 2 10.06 15.59 1.81
N ALA A 3 9.72 15.87 3.07
CA ALA A 3 10.15 17.10 3.76
C ALA A 3 11.67 17.16 3.96
N ILE A 4 12.29 16.04 4.28
CA ILE A 4 13.75 15.92 4.45
C ILE A 4 14.46 16.10 3.11
N SER A 5 13.95 15.49 2.04
CA SER A 5 14.51 15.70 0.69
C SER A 5 14.40 17.15 0.22
N LYS A 6 13.31 17.86 0.57
CA LYS A 6 13.17 19.30 0.28
C LYS A 6 14.20 20.13 1.03
N ALA A 7 14.38 19.85 2.32
CA ALA A 7 15.28 20.62 3.18
C ALA A 7 16.77 20.35 2.87
N SER A 8 17.12 19.10 2.54
CA SER A 8 18.52 18.70 2.35
C SER A 8 18.99 18.79 0.89
N GLY A 9 18.09 18.80 -0.10
CA GLY A 9 18.43 18.82 -1.53
C GLY A 9 19.20 17.59 -2.05
N ARG A 10 19.53 16.63 -1.17
CA ARG A 10 20.56 15.61 -1.40
C ARG A 10 20.04 14.26 -1.89
N PHE A 11 18.73 14.06 -1.84
CA PHE A 11 18.10 12.75 -2.12
C PHE A 11 17.39 12.68 -3.47
N GLY A 12 17.19 13.80 -4.19
CA GLY A 12 16.57 13.78 -5.52
C GLY A 12 15.14 13.22 -5.57
N LEU A 13 14.44 13.12 -4.43
CA LEU A 13 13.15 12.41 -4.34
C LEU A 13 12.05 13.09 -5.16
N LEU A 14 12.07 14.43 -5.23
CA LEU A 14 11.09 15.18 -6.01
C LEU A 14 11.39 15.18 -7.51
N GLN A 15 12.66 14.98 -7.86
CA GLN A 15 13.15 14.87 -9.24
C GLN A 15 13.05 13.44 -9.77
N GLY A 16 12.71 12.46 -8.91
CA GLY A 16 12.66 11.05 -9.27
C GLY A 16 14.01 10.40 -9.50
N THR A 17 15.11 10.99 -9.02
CA THR A 17 16.48 10.48 -9.17
C THR A 17 17.03 9.83 -7.89
N SER A 18 16.19 9.70 -6.86
CA SER A 18 16.52 8.96 -5.65
C SER A 18 16.77 7.49 -5.99
N ALA A 19 17.82 6.90 -5.43
CA ALA A 19 18.05 5.46 -5.54
C ALA A 19 16.94 4.70 -4.79
N GLU A 20 16.45 3.62 -5.41
CA GLU A 20 15.49 2.67 -4.82
C GLU A 20 16.14 1.30 -4.70
N THR A 21 15.88 0.57 -3.61
CA THR A 21 16.38 -0.79 -3.37
C THR A 21 15.18 -1.74 -3.23
N SER A 22 15.14 -2.80 -4.04
CA SER A 22 13.98 -3.72 -4.10
C SER A 22 12.65 -2.98 -4.28
N GLY A 23 12.64 -1.98 -5.17
CA GLY A 23 11.47 -1.14 -5.44
C GLY A 23 10.33 -1.86 -6.15
N GLY A 24 9.27 -1.10 -6.47
CA GLY A 24 8.12 -1.60 -7.21
C GLY A 24 8.39 -1.77 -8.70
N LEU A 25 7.39 -2.31 -9.41
CA LEU A 25 7.40 -2.43 -10.87
C LEU A 25 6.72 -1.24 -11.53
N LEU A 26 7.32 -0.70 -12.59
CA LEU A 26 6.69 0.26 -13.50
C LEU A 26 6.20 -0.49 -14.74
N ILE A 27 4.89 -0.61 -14.90
CA ILE A 27 4.26 -1.41 -15.97
C ILE A 27 3.45 -0.50 -16.90
N CYS A 28 3.66 -0.65 -18.20
CA CYS A 28 2.83 0.01 -19.22
C CYS A 28 1.65 -0.90 -19.58
N LEU A 29 0.42 -0.42 -19.36
CA LEU A 29 -0.82 -1.15 -19.68
C LEU A 29 -1.79 -0.25 -20.44
N PRO A 30 -2.70 -0.83 -21.23
CA PRO A 30 -3.86 -0.10 -21.77
C PRO A 30 -4.68 0.53 -20.64
N ARG A 31 -5.22 1.73 -20.89
CA ARG A 31 -5.92 2.54 -19.88
C ARG A 31 -7.10 1.78 -19.25
N GLU A 32 -7.78 0.99 -20.05
CA GLU A 32 -8.97 0.21 -19.67
C GLU A 32 -8.60 -0.94 -18.72
N GLN A 33 -7.37 -1.46 -18.84
CA GLN A 33 -6.88 -2.59 -18.04
C GLN A 33 -6.18 -2.12 -16.76
N ALA A 34 -5.58 -0.93 -16.76
CA ALA A 34 -4.83 -0.40 -15.63
C ALA A 34 -5.66 -0.38 -14.33
N ALA A 35 -6.91 0.07 -14.40
CA ALA A 35 -7.79 0.11 -13.23
C ALA A 35 -8.09 -1.30 -12.67
N ARG A 36 -8.35 -2.28 -13.56
CA ARG A 36 -8.60 -3.67 -13.18
C ARG A 36 -7.38 -4.29 -12.52
N PHE A 37 -6.20 -4.08 -13.12
CA PHE A 37 -4.93 -4.56 -12.57
C PHE A 37 -4.67 -4.00 -11.16
N CYS A 38 -4.89 -2.69 -10.94
CA CYS A 38 -4.76 -2.11 -9.61
C CYS A 38 -5.73 -2.70 -8.58
N SER A 39 -6.98 -2.99 -8.98
CA SER A 39 -7.96 -3.65 -8.10
C SER A 39 -7.59 -5.09 -7.78
N GLU A 40 -7.05 -5.84 -8.74
CA GLU A 40 -6.61 -7.22 -8.56
C GLU A 40 -5.39 -7.32 -7.64
N ILE A 41 -4.41 -6.43 -7.80
CA ILE A 41 -3.20 -6.39 -6.94
C ILE A 41 -3.55 -5.97 -5.50
N LYS A 42 -4.55 -5.10 -5.34
CA LYS A 42 -5.08 -4.73 -4.02
C LYS A 42 -5.86 -5.87 -3.36
N SER A 43 -6.40 -6.80 -4.14
CA SER A 43 -7.15 -7.92 -3.60
C SER A 43 -6.23 -8.88 -2.87
N SER A 44 -6.66 -9.35 -1.70
CA SER A 44 -5.96 -10.39 -0.93
C SER A 44 -5.92 -11.74 -1.65
N LYS A 45 -6.64 -11.88 -2.77
CA LYS A 45 -6.68 -13.10 -3.58
C LYS A 45 -5.30 -13.51 -4.13
N TYR A 46 -4.40 -12.55 -4.36
CA TYR A 46 -3.08 -12.78 -4.96
C TYR A 46 -1.90 -12.47 -4.03
N GLY A 47 -2.14 -12.18 -2.74
CA GLY A 47 -1.08 -11.88 -1.76
C GLY A 47 -1.54 -10.94 -0.63
N GLU A 48 -0.61 -10.17 -0.04
CA GLU A 48 -0.85 -9.26 1.11
C GLU A 48 -1.70 -8.01 0.79
N GLY A 49 -2.29 -7.90 -0.40
CA GLY A 49 -3.22 -6.81 -0.74
C GLY A 49 -2.54 -5.44 -0.88
N HIS A 50 -1.42 -5.39 -1.60
CA HIS A 50 -0.67 -4.17 -1.83
C HIS A 50 -1.43 -3.19 -2.75
N GLN A 51 -1.45 -1.91 -2.41
CA GLN A 51 -2.04 -0.90 -3.28
C GLN A 51 -1.09 -0.56 -4.45
N ALA A 52 -1.63 -0.50 -5.66
CA ALA A 52 -0.92 0.01 -6.85
C ALA A 52 -1.45 1.39 -7.26
N TRP A 53 -0.62 2.17 -7.97
CA TRP A 53 -0.96 3.52 -8.43
C TRP A 53 -0.68 3.71 -9.91
N ILE A 54 -1.61 4.39 -10.59
CA ILE A 54 -1.39 4.89 -11.94
C ILE A 54 -0.64 6.22 -11.81
N VAL A 55 0.64 6.23 -12.19
CA VAL A 55 1.55 7.37 -11.97
C VAL A 55 1.74 8.29 -13.19
N GLY A 56 1.23 7.90 -14.36
CA GLY A 56 1.38 8.70 -15.58
C GLY A 56 0.71 8.09 -16.80
N ILE A 57 0.93 8.73 -17.94
CA ILE A 57 0.47 8.30 -19.27
C ILE A 57 1.65 8.23 -20.23
N VAL A 58 1.56 7.36 -21.22
CA VAL A 58 2.51 7.29 -22.32
C VAL A 58 1.93 8.04 -23.50
N GLU A 59 2.64 9.05 -23.99
CA GLU A 59 2.26 9.84 -25.16
C GLU A 59 3.22 9.53 -26.32
N LYS A 60 2.76 9.81 -27.55
CA LYS A 60 3.63 9.73 -28.74
C LYS A 60 4.76 10.76 -28.61
N GLY A 61 6.01 10.31 -28.64
CA GLY A 61 7.15 11.19 -28.46
C GLY A 61 8.50 10.53 -28.74
N ASN A 62 9.57 11.18 -28.29
CA ASN A 62 10.94 10.86 -28.67
C ASN A 62 11.62 9.80 -27.78
N ARG A 63 10.86 8.83 -27.25
CA ARG A 63 11.36 7.79 -26.32
C ARG A 63 12.01 8.38 -25.04
N THR A 64 11.47 9.50 -24.56
CA THR A 64 11.93 10.17 -23.33
C THR A 64 10.87 10.07 -22.24
N ALA A 65 11.29 9.86 -20.99
CA ALA A 65 10.43 9.97 -19.81
C ALA A 65 10.71 11.29 -19.09
N ARG A 66 9.66 11.96 -18.60
CA ARG A 66 9.79 13.18 -17.80
C ARG A 66 8.77 13.17 -16.67
N ILE A 67 9.16 13.72 -15.53
CA ILE A 67 8.26 14.06 -14.43
C ILE A 67 7.79 15.51 -14.67
N ILE A 68 6.51 15.77 -14.41
CA ILE A 68 5.93 17.12 -14.52
C ILE A 68 6.53 18.06 -13.47
N ASP A 69 6.65 19.36 -13.78
CA ASP A 69 7.31 20.34 -12.89
C ASP A 69 6.73 20.41 -11.48
N LYS A 70 5.40 20.22 -11.37
CA LYS A 70 4.68 20.17 -10.10
C LYS A 70 4.00 18.82 -9.93
N PRO A 71 4.73 17.78 -9.48
CA PRO A 71 4.17 16.45 -9.33
C PRO A 71 3.14 16.44 -8.18
N GLY A 72 2.00 15.79 -8.41
CA GLY A 72 1.03 15.48 -7.37
C GLY A 72 1.61 14.44 -6.42
N LEU A 73 1.94 14.85 -5.20
CA LEU A 73 2.55 13.95 -4.22
C LEU A 73 1.48 13.12 -3.51
N LEU A 74 1.53 11.80 -3.66
CA LEU A 74 0.72 10.86 -2.89
C LEU A 74 1.48 10.43 -1.64
N ARG A 75 0.82 10.54 -0.48
CA ARG A 75 1.35 10.05 0.79
C ARG A 75 0.80 8.65 1.05
N SER A 76 1.69 7.66 1.05
CA SER A 76 1.34 6.32 1.54
C SER A 76 1.46 6.28 3.05
N PHE A 77 0.47 5.66 3.70
CA PHE A 77 0.50 5.31 5.12
C PHE A 77 0.60 3.79 5.21
N LEU A 78 1.28 3.28 6.23
CA LEU A 78 1.22 1.85 6.53
C LEU A 78 -0.22 1.52 6.92
N VAL A 79 -0.85 0.61 6.17
CA VAL A 79 -2.11 0.00 6.60
C VAL A 79 -1.74 -0.93 7.76
N GLY A 80 -2.06 -0.53 8.99
CA GLY A 80 -1.88 -1.40 10.15
C GLY A 80 -2.71 -2.69 10.03
N PRO A 81 -2.37 -3.77 10.75
CA PRO A 81 -3.23 -4.94 10.81
C PRO A 81 -4.63 -4.52 11.29
N PRO A 82 -5.71 -5.15 10.79
CA PRO A 82 -7.05 -4.86 11.29
C PRO A 82 -7.07 -5.14 12.79
N LEU A 83 -7.44 -4.13 13.59
CA LEU A 83 -7.74 -4.33 15.01
C LEU A 83 -8.84 -5.39 15.10
N GLN A 84 -8.51 -6.57 15.64
CA GLN A 84 -9.50 -7.62 15.88
C GLN A 84 -10.54 -7.10 16.90
N PRO A 85 -11.84 -7.07 16.57
CA PRO A 85 -12.87 -6.82 17.55
C PRO A 85 -13.20 -8.14 18.27
N SER A 86 -12.38 -8.55 19.25
CA SER A 86 -12.74 -9.70 20.10
C SER A 86 -12.26 -9.50 21.53
N LEU A 87 -12.92 -8.58 22.23
CA LEU A 87 -13.06 -8.62 23.68
C LEU A 87 -14.52 -8.28 24.02
N GLN A 88 -15.43 -9.09 23.48
CA GLN A 88 -16.78 -9.21 24.02
C GLN A 88 -17.12 -10.69 24.20
N THR A 89 -17.48 -11.01 25.43
CA THR A 89 -18.12 -12.25 25.90
C THR A 89 -17.19 -13.42 26.23
N ILE A 90 -16.67 -13.42 27.46
CA ILE A 90 -16.42 -14.68 28.17
C ILE A 90 -17.81 -15.17 28.65
N PRO A 91 -18.28 -16.36 28.25
CA PRO A 91 -19.43 -16.97 28.91
C PRO A 91 -18.95 -17.54 30.26
N VAL A 92 -19.59 -17.12 31.35
CA VAL A 92 -19.43 -17.76 32.67
C VAL A 92 -20.21 -19.08 32.64
N PRO A 93 -19.58 -20.26 32.76
CA PRO A 93 -20.32 -21.47 33.05
C PRO A 93 -20.44 -21.62 34.57
N LEU A 94 -21.68 -21.46 35.02
CA LEU A 94 -22.35 -22.24 36.08
C LEU A 94 -21.48 -22.82 37.21
N LEU A 95 -21.65 -22.19 38.37
CA LEU A 95 -21.37 -22.69 39.71
C LEU A 95 -21.90 -24.14 39.90
N ASN A 96 -21.01 -25.03 40.33
CA ASN A 96 -21.23 -26.45 40.65
C ASN A 96 -22.53 -26.74 41.44
N PRO A 97 -23.10 -27.94 41.22
CA PRO A 97 -23.68 -28.71 42.32
C PRO A 97 -23.11 -30.15 42.38
N ALA A 98 -22.65 -30.52 43.58
CA ALA A 98 -22.73 -31.83 44.26
C ALA A 98 -22.54 -33.16 43.50
N LEU A 99 -21.59 -33.99 43.99
CA LEU A 99 -21.72 -35.42 44.40
C LEU A 99 -20.29 -36.01 44.55
N GLU A 100 -19.84 -36.29 45.78
CA GLU A 100 -19.75 -37.63 46.42
C GLU A 100 -18.57 -38.49 45.91
N MET A 101 -17.56 -38.71 46.77
CA MET A 101 -17.28 -40.00 47.44
C MET A 101 -16.94 -41.15 46.49
N GLU A 102 -15.64 -41.35 46.22
CA GLU A 102 -14.86 -42.56 46.55
C GLU A 102 -13.37 -42.26 46.44
#